data_AF-A0A379X1V2-F1
#
_entry.id   AF-A0A379X1V2-F1
#
_cell.length_a   1.000
_cell.length_b   1.000
_cell.length_c   1.000
_cell.angle_alpha   90.00
_cell.angle_beta   90.00
_cell.angle_gamma   90.00
#
_symmetry.space_group_name_H-M   'P 1'
#
loop_
_entity.id
_entity.type
_entity.pdbx_description
1 polymer ?
#
loop_
_entity_poly.entity_id
_entity_poly.type
_entity_poly.pdbx_seq_one_letter_code
_entity_poly.pdbx_strand_id
1 'polypeptide(L)' 'MNIVTVARVERNPTVKNEIAQKGFTRSLPVGFMAYPISQAADITAFKAEMVPVGDDQLPMIEQTN' A
#
# COMPACT_ATOMS: atom_id res chain seq x y z
N MET A 1 -12.57 -4.36 2.75
CA MET A 1 -11.24 -4.82 2.32
C MET A 1 -11.33 -6.28 1.91
N ASN A 2 -11.93 -6.58 0.75
CA ASN A 2 -12.35 -7.96 0.42
C ASN A 2 -11.69 -8.50 -0.87
N ILE A 3 -10.98 -7.64 -1.61
CA ILE A 3 -10.44 -7.94 -2.96
C ILE A 3 -8.91 -8.03 -2.98
N VAL A 4 -8.26 -7.82 -1.84
CA VAL A 4 -6.81 -7.96 -1.66
C VAL A 4 -6.58 -8.83 -0.43
N THR A 5 -5.67 -9.80 -0.54
CA THR A 5 -5.30 -10.69 0.57
C THR A 5 -4.19 -10.07 1.41
N VAL A 6 -4.15 -10.41 2.71
CA VAL A 6 -3.08 -10.00 3.63
C VAL A 6 -1.70 -10.35 3.05
N ALA A 7 -1.54 -11.57 2.53
CA ALA A 7 -0.30 -12.04 1.93
C ALA A 7 0.15 -11.22 0.70
N ARG A 8 -0.76 -10.56 -0.02
CA ARG A 8 -0.38 -9.68 -1.14
C ARG A 8 0.18 -8.35 -0.61
N VAL A 9 -0.43 -7.79 0.43
CA VAL A 9 0.04 -6.54 1.05
C VAL A 9 1.39 -6.73 1.74
N GLU A 10 1.60 -7.84 2.44
CA GLU A 10 2.88 -8.16 3.10
C GLU A 10 4.05 -8.36 2.13
N ARG A 11 3.74 -8.71 0.87
CA ARG A 11 4.73 -8.85 -0.21
C ARG A 11 5.03 -7.54 -0.93
N ASN A 12 4.28 -6.47 -0.67
CA ASN A 12 4.56 -5.16 -1.24
C ASN A 12 5.91 -4.66 -0.69
N PRO A 13 6.93 -4.42 -1.55
CA PRO A 13 8.28 -4.08 -1.11
C PRO A 13 8.33 -2.71 -0.42
N THR A 14 7.50 -1.75 -0.82
CA THR A 14 7.37 -0.44 -0.17
C THR A 14 6.90 -0.60 1.27
N VAL A 15 5.78 -1.30 1.46
CA VAL A 15 5.20 -1.57 2.78
C VAL A 15 6.23 -2.29 3.66
N LYS A 16 6.91 -3.31 3.13
CA LYS A 16 7.91 -4.08 3.86
C LYS A 16 9.11 -3.22 4.31
N ASN A 17 9.60 -2.35 3.42
CA ASN A 17 10.68 -1.42 3.73
C ASN A 17 10.27 -0.42 4.82
N GLU A 18 9.08 0.15 4.72
CA GLU A 18 8.58 1.10 5.71
C GLU A 18 8.34 0.45 7.09
N ILE A 19 7.85 -0.80 7.14
CA ILE A 19 7.72 -1.57 8.39
C ILE A 19 9.09 -1.72 9.07
N ALA A 20 10.12 -2.06 8.29
CA ALA A 20 11.47 -2.22 8.80
C ALA A 20 12.05 -0.90 9.30
N GLN A 21 11.91 0.18 8.53
CA GLN A 21 12.40 1.52 8.91
C GLN A 21 11.71 2.06 10.16
N LYS A 22 10.41 1.81 10.33
CA LYS A 22 9.62 2.28 11.48
C LYS A 22 9.70 1.35 12.69
N GLY A 23 10.36 0.20 12.57
CA GLY A 23 10.55 -0.74 13.67
C GLY A 23 9.28 -1.48 14.11
N PHE A 24 8.26 -1.58 13.25
CA PHE A 24 6.96 -2.21 13.56
C PHE A 24 7.00 -3.75 13.66
N THR A 25 8.12 -4.32 14.07
CA THR A 25 8.42 -5.76 14.07
C THR A 25 7.48 -6.62 14.92
N ARG A 26 6.92 -6.08 16.00
CA ARG A 26 6.01 -6.82 16.92
C ARG A 26 4.58 -6.32 16.92
N SER A 27 4.34 -5.11 16.43
CA SER A 27 3.02 -4.50 16.44
C SER A 27 2.88 -3.59 15.23
N LEU A 28 2.23 -4.12 14.20
CA LEU A 28 1.91 -3.39 12.99
C LEU A 28 0.54 -2.74 13.15
N PRO A 29 0.42 -1.40 13.08
CA PRO A 29 -0.88 -0.75 13.12
C PRO A 29 -1.75 -1.22 11.95
N VAL A 30 -3.00 -1.58 12.20
CA VAL A 30 -3.93 -2.06 11.15
C VAL A 30 -4.10 -1.01 10.05
N GLY A 31 -4.20 0.28 10.43
CA GLY A 31 -4.27 1.37 9.46
C GLY A 31 -3.02 1.47 8.57
N PHE A 32 -1.85 1.15 9.12
CA PHE A 32 -0.62 1.08 8.35
C PHE A 32 -0.61 -0.15 7.43
N MET A 33 -1.08 -1.31 7.91
CA MET A 33 -1.20 -2.47 7.02
C MET A 33 -2.20 -2.22 5.88
N ALA A 34 -3.26 -1.47 6.13
CA ALA A 34 -4.32 -1.22 5.15
C ALA A 34 -4.10 0.03 4.28
N TYR A 35 -3.05 0.83 4.49
CA TYR A 35 -2.88 2.11 3.79
C TYR A 35 -2.84 1.95 2.26
N PRO A 36 -2.22 0.91 1.66
CA PRO A 36 -2.22 0.77 0.20
C PRO A 36 -3.63 0.54 -0.36
N ILE A 37 -4.50 -0.12 0.40
CA ILE A 37 -5.89 -0.35 0.01
C ILE A 37 -6.68 0.96 0.08
N SER A 38 -6.39 1.80 1.08
CA SER A 38 -7.02 3.11 1.22
C SER A 38 -6.58 4.06 0.09
N GLN A 39 -5.29 4.05 -0.28
CA GLN A 39 -4.79 4.82 -1.41
C GLN A 39 -5.36 4.35 -2.75
N ALA A 40 -5.50 3.03 -2.95
CA ALA A 40 -6.19 2.50 -4.12
C ALA A 40 -7.66 2.97 -4.17
N ALA A 41 -8.34 3.03 -3.02
CA ALA A 41 -9.68 3.58 -2.94
C ALA A 41 -9.72 5.08 -3.27
N ASP A 42 -8.76 5.88 -2.81
CA ASP A 42 -8.68 7.31 -3.15
C ASP A 42 -8.52 7.51 -4.67
N ILE A 43 -7.60 6.79 -5.31
CA ILE A 43 -7.35 6.86 -6.76
C ILE A 43 -8.61 6.48 -7.56
N THR A 44 -9.22 5.34 -7.20
CA THR A 44 -10.38 4.80 -7.94
C THR A 44 -11.65 5.60 -7.69
N ALA A 45 -11.86 6.14 -6.48
CA ALA A 45 -13.00 6.98 -6.15
C ALA A 45 -13.04 8.25 -7.02
N PHE A 46 -11.87 8.82 -7.31
CA PHE A 46 -11.75 10.01 -8.17
C PHE A 46 -11.48 9.69 -9.64
N LYS A 47 -11.41 8.40 -10.01
CA LYS A 47 -11.10 7.95 -11.38
C LYS A 47 -9.84 8.62 -11.94
N ALA A 48 -8.80 8.75 -11.11
CA ALA A 48 -7.57 9.38 -11.52
C ALA A 48 -6.89 8.54 -12.61
N GLU A 49 -6.58 9.16 -13.76
CA GLU A 49 -5.91 8.50 -14.89
C GLU A 49 -4.38 8.61 -14.83
N MET A 50 -3.87 9.60 -14.07
CA MET A 50 -2.43 9.84 -13.88
C MET A 50 -2.17 10.21 -12.43
N VAL A 51 -1.28 9.46 -11.78
CA VAL A 51 -0.89 9.67 -10.38
C VAL A 51 0.63 9.86 -10.32
N PRO A 52 1.13 11.07 -10.01
CA PRO A 52 2.57 11.29 -9.88
C PRO A 52 3.10 10.62 -8.62
N VAL A 53 4.15 9.81 -8.75
CA VAL A 53 4.77 9.07 -7.65
C VAL A 53 6.29 8.98 -7.80
N GLY A 54 6.99 8.71 -6.69
CA GLY A 54 8.40 8.33 -6.71
C GLY A 54 8.60 6.84 -7.03
N ASP A 55 9.85 6.45 -7.35
CA ASP A 55 10.20 5.06 -7.70
C ASP A 55 9.85 4.06 -6.58
N ASP A 56 9.96 4.48 -5.33
CA ASP A 56 9.61 3.70 -4.15
C ASP A 56 8.12 3.39 -4.04
N GLN A 57 7.27 4.15 -4.73
CA GLN A 57 5.81 4.03 -4.67
C GLN A 57 5.21 3.33 -5.89
N LEU A 58 6.01 2.96 -6.89
CA LEU A 58 5.56 2.15 -8.03
C LEU A 58 4.80 0.88 -7.61
N PRO A 59 5.24 0.11 -6.59
CA PRO A 59 4.50 -1.08 -6.14
C PRO A 59 3.12 -0.77 -5.57
N MET A 60 2.92 0.43 -5.02
CA MET A 60 1.60 0.89 -4.54
C MET A 60 0.67 1.19 -5.71
N ILE A 61 1.17 1.91 -6.72
CA ILE A 61 0.41 2.19 -7.95
C ILE A 61 0.08 0.91 -8.71
N GLU A 62 1.04 0.00 -8.87
CA GLU A 62 0.82 -1.32 -9.50
C GLU A 62 -0.24 -2.15 -8.77
N GLN A 63 -0.34 -2.02 -7.45
CA GLN A 63 -1.38 -2.70 -6.67
C GLN A 63 -2.78 -2.11 -6.90
N THR A 64 -2.88 -0.88 -7.39
CA THR A 64 -4.14 -0.19 -7.70
C THR A 64 -4.69 -0.55 -9.08
N ASN A 65 -3.84 -1.06 -9.98
CA ASN A 65 -4.21 -1.54 -11.32
C ASN A 65 -4.72 -2.99 -11.31
#